data_AF-A0A6L7WS44-F1
#
_entry.id   AF-A0A6L7WS44-F1
#
_cell.length_a   1.000
_cell.length_b   1.000
_cell.length_c   1.000
_cell.angle_alpha   90.00
_cell.angle_beta   90.00
_cell.angle_gamma   90.00
#
_symmetry.space_group_name_H-M   'P 1'
#
loop_
_entity.id
_entity.type
_entity.pdbx_description
1 polymer ?
#
loop_
_entity_poly.entity_id
_entity_poly.type
_entity_poly.pdbx_seq_one_letter_code
_entity_poly.pdbx_strand_id
1 'polypeptide(L)'
;MTETWISEIYTVPVEKGYRTRGLDVDRNGVLWTALAGSSHFASFDRSACTVFGGPEARDGRQCDAGWSFYKAPGPNFRNTDIGTDFHYYNWVDQFNTLGLGENIPIANGSSSDSLLALDPETGEWTILRVPYPQGFHSRGLDGRIDDPDAGWKGRGVYATYGADAAWHVEGGPVEPGNLVKFQIRPDPLAH
;
A
#
# COMPACT_ATOMS: atom_id res chain seq x y z
N MET A 1 22.07 31.27 12.42
CA MET A 1 21.52 29.95 12.73
C MET A 1 22.02 29.01 11.64
N THR A 2 22.94 28.12 11.96
CA THR A 2 23.40 27.07 11.04
C THR A 2 22.31 26.00 10.99
N GLU A 3 21.49 26.02 9.95
CA GLU A 3 20.55 24.94 9.64
C GLU A 3 21.35 23.71 9.19
N THR A 4 21.68 22.84 10.13
CA THR A 4 22.16 21.50 9.80
C THR A 4 20.94 20.60 9.59
N TRP A 5 20.78 20.12 8.36
CA TRP A 5 19.83 19.06 8.04
C TRP A 5 20.31 17.77 8.72
N ILE A 6 19.54 17.30 9.69
CA ILE A 6 19.77 16.00 10.33
C ILE A 6 19.05 14.95 9.47
N SER A 7 19.78 13.95 9.01
CA SER A 7 19.23 12.81 8.31
C SER A 7 19.39 11.56 9.16
N GLU A 8 18.33 10.76 9.23
CA GLU A 8 18.30 9.46 9.88
C GLU A 8 18.12 8.39 8.82
N ILE A 9 18.73 7.22 9.02
CA ILE A 9 18.57 6.06 8.14
C ILE A 9 17.89 4.98 8.95
N TYR A 10 16.83 4.37 8.40
CA TYR A 10 16.16 3.23 9.00
C TYR A 10 16.05 2.13 7.95
N THR A 11 16.70 1.00 8.21
CA THR A 11 16.80 -0.11 7.27
C THR A 11 15.82 -1.19 7.67
N VAL A 12 14.96 -1.58 6.73
CA VAL A 12 13.99 -2.67 6.93
C VAL A 12 14.72 -3.95 7.38
N PRO A 13 14.26 -4.62 8.45
CA PRO A 13 14.73 -5.94 8.84
C PRO A 13 14.58 -6.97 7.71
N VAL A 14 15.66 -7.25 6.98
CA VAL A 14 15.64 -8.08 5.75
C VAL A 14 15.16 -9.51 6.02
N GLU A 15 15.40 -10.00 7.24
CA GLU A 15 14.95 -11.29 7.74
C GLU A 15 13.43 -11.37 7.98
N LYS A 16 12.74 -10.23 8.08
CA LYS A 16 11.27 -10.14 8.22
C LYS A 16 10.58 -9.73 6.92
N GLY A 17 11.25 -8.94 6.07
CA GLY A 17 10.74 -8.59 4.75
C GLY A 17 11.72 -7.76 3.93
N TYR A 18 11.56 -7.78 2.60
CA TYR A 18 12.59 -7.25 1.70
C TYR A 18 12.04 -6.73 0.36
N ARG A 19 12.89 -5.97 -0.35
CA ARG A 19 12.59 -5.27 -1.61
C ARG A 19 11.45 -4.27 -1.44
N THR A 20 11.71 -3.22 -0.67
CA THR A 20 10.86 -2.02 -0.60
C THR A 20 10.61 -1.47 -2.01
N ARG A 21 9.37 -1.04 -2.25
CA ARG A 21 8.97 -0.43 -3.54
C ARG A 21 8.20 0.86 -3.36
N GLY A 22 7.04 0.80 -2.70
CA GLY A 22 6.25 1.96 -2.34
C GLY A 22 6.59 2.48 -0.96
N LEU A 23 6.31 3.76 -0.74
CA LEU A 23 6.38 4.41 0.56
C LEU A 23 5.33 5.51 0.60
N ASP A 24 4.58 5.56 1.69
CA ASP A 24 3.70 6.68 2.02
C ASP A 24 3.59 6.82 3.54
N VAL A 25 3.10 7.95 4.02
CA VAL A 25 3.01 8.27 5.45
C VAL A 25 1.56 8.54 5.85
N ASP A 26 1.18 8.08 7.03
CA ASP A 26 -0.12 8.42 7.61
C ASP A 26 -0.10 9.76 8.35
N ARG A 27 -1.27 10.20 8.84
CA ARG A 27 -1.38 11.47 9.58
C ARG A 27 -0.78 11.43 10.99
N ASN A 28 -0.44 10.25 11.50
CA ASN A 28 0.26 10.06 12.77
C ASN A 28 1.79 10.06 12.59
N GLY A 29 2.28 10.14 11.35
CA GLY A 29 3.70 10.08 11.04
C GLY A 29 4.25 8.66 10.96
N VAL A 30 3.38 7.64 10.91
CA VAL A 30 3.77 6.25 10.68
C VAL A 30 4.01 6.07 9.18
N LEU A 31 5.20 5.56 8.85
CA LEU A 31 5.58 5.24 7.49
C LEU A 31 5.05 3.87 7.11
N TRP A 32 4.51 3.72 5.90
CA TRP A 32 4.03 2.47 5.35
C TRP A 32 4.77 2.13 4.06
N THR A 33 5.24 0.89 3.93
CA THR A 33 6.01 0.45 2.75
C THR A 33 5.66 -0.97 2.30
N ALA A 34 5.29 -1.09 1.02
CA ALA A 34 5.09 -2.36 0.35
C ALA A 34 6.43 -3.07 0.10
N LEU A 35 6.53 -4.33 0.55
CA LEU A 35 7.71 -5.19 0.43
C LEU A 35 7.49 -6.22 -0.68
N ALA A 36 7.86 -5.84 -1.90
CA ALA A 36 7.54 -6.57 -3.11
C ALA A 36 8.25 -7.93 -3.25
N GLY A 37 9.31 -8.16 -2.48
CA GLY A 37 10.06 -9.40 -2.52
C GLY A 37 9.51 -10.47 -1.58
N SER A 38 8.98 -10.04 -0.43
CA SER A 38 8.44 -10.93 0.60
C SER A 38 6.91 -10.97 0.63
N SER A 39 6.22 -10.15 -0.17
CA SER A 39 4.75 -10.02 -0.16
C SER A 39 4.22 -9.63 1.23
N HIS A 40 4.92 -8.68 1.86
CA HIS A 40 4.50 -8.07 3.13
C HIS A 40 4.19 -6.60 2.89
N PHE A 41 3.38 -6.04 3.77
CA PHE A 41 3.26 -4.61 3.99
C PHE A 41 3.86 -4.31 5.36
N ALA A 42 4.74 -3.31 5.46
CA ALA A 42 5.36 -2.96 6.72
C ALA A 42 5.01 -1.54 7.14
N SER A 43 4.88 -1.32 8.44
CA SER A 43 4.83 0.00 9.03
C SER A 43 6.10 0.28 9.84
N PHE A 44 6.46 1.55 9.93
CA PHE A 44 7.54 2.05 10.78
C PHE A 44 7.07 3.25 11.59
N ASP A 45 7.05 3.09 12.91
CA ASP A 45 6.75 4.14 13.87
C ASP A 45 8.05 4.62 14.54
N ARG A 46 8.46 5.84 14.18
CA ARG A 46 9.67 6.47 14.73
C ARG A 46 9.54 6.75 16.23
N SER A 47 8.34 6.85 16.79
CA SER A 47 8.11 7.14 18.21
C SER A 47 8.58 6.01 19.14
N ALA A 48 8.71 4.79 18.60
CA ALA A 48 9.27 3.63 19.32
C ALA A 48 10.81 3.66 19.43
N CYS A 49 11.48 4.59 18.75
CA CYS A 49 12.93 4.67 18.68
C CYS A 49 13.53 5.48 19.85
N THR A 50 14.71 5.07 20.30
CA THR A 50 15.47 5.76 21.36
C THR A 50 16.85 6.23 20.92
N VAL A 51 17.33 5.74 19.77
CA VAL A 51 18.63 6.09 19.18
C VAL A 51 18.41 6.77 17.83
N PHE A 52 19.00 7.96 17.65
CA PHE A 52 18.77 8.83 16.49
C PHE A 52 20.06 9.22 15.75
N GLY A 53 21.21 8.71 16.18
CA GLY A 53 22.50 9.01 15.57
C GLY A 53 23.65 8.28 16.25
N GLY A 54 24.87 8.54 15.81
CA GLY A 54 26.07 7.89 16.32
C GLY A 54 26.44 6.60 15.57
N PRO A 55 27.49 5.88 16.03
CA PRO A 55 27.95 4.63 15.43
C PRO A 55 26.87 3.56 15.31
N GLU A 56 25.91 3.53 16.25
CA GLU A 56 24.81 2.56 16.32
C GLU A 56 23.78 2.75 15.19
N ALA A 57 23.69 3.94 14.59
CA ALA A 57 22.74 4.25 13.53
C ALA A 57 23.29 4.06 12.11
N ARG A 58 24.54 3.61 11.96
CA ARG A 58 25.23 3.57 10.66
C ARG A 58 24.62 2.60 9.65
N ASP A 59 24.05 1.50 10.13
CA ASP A 59 23.41 0.48 9.31
C ASP A 59 21.88 0.66 9.19
N GLY A 60 21.31 1.64 9.91
CA GLY A 60 19.88 1.88 9.98
C GLY A 60 19.11 0.88 10.85
N ARG A 61 19.78 0.04 11.64
CA ARG A 61 19.17 -1.02 12.48
C ARG A 61 18.93 -0.58 13.92
N GLN A 62 19.17 0.70 14.24
CA GLN A 62 19.04 1.25 15.60
C GLN A 62 17.61 1.22 16.17
N CYS A 63 16.60 0.84 15.38
CA CYS A 63 15.20 0.85 15.81
C CYS A 63 14.37 -0.27 15.15
N ASP A 64 14.74 -1.52 15.41
CA ASP A 64 13.93 -2.66 14.98
C ASP A 64 12.55 -2.73 15.64
N ALA A 65 12.41 -2.18 16.84
CA ALA A 65 11.16 -2.13 17.58
C ALA A 65 10.10 -1.23 16.93
N GLY A 66 10.50 -0.29 16.07
CA GLY A 66 9.56 0.57 15.33
C GLY A 66 8.91 -0.13 14.13
N TRP A 67 9.42 -1.29 13.71
CA TRP A 67 8.91 -2.00 12.54
C TRP A 67 7.82 -3.03 12.89
N SER A 68 6.69 -2.96 12.17
CA SER A 68 5.67 -4.02 12.14
C SER A 68 5.50 -4.56 10.72
N PHE A 69 5.13 -5.84 10.60
CA PHE A 69 5.05 -6.55 9.33
C PHE A 69 3.73 -7.31 9.22
N TYR A 70 3.05 -7.11 8.10
CA TYR A 70 1.75 -7.69 7.79
C TYR A 70 1.89 -8.50 6.51
N LYS A 71 1.73 -9.81 6.60
CA LYS A 71 1.76 -10.66 5.41
C LYS A 71 0.50 -10.43 4.59
N ALA A 72 0.66 -10.13 3.30
CA ALA A 72 -0.47 -9.97 2.40
C ALA A 72 -1.23 -11.30 2.23
N PRO A 73 -2.56 -11.26 2.06
CA PRO A 73 -3.35 -12.46 1.82
C PRO A 73 -3.03 -13.05 0.44
N GLY A 74 -2.94 -14.38 0.36
CA GLY A 74 -2.71 -15.06 -0.92
C GLY A 74 -1.90 -16.35 -0.76
N PRO A 75 -1.67 -17.08 -1.87
CA PRO A 75 -0.84 -18.26 -1.87
C PRO A 75 0.65 -17.90 -1.73
N ASN A 76 1.44 -18.90 -1.32
CA ASN A 76 2.91 -18.80 -1.31
C ASN A 76 3.51 -19.57 -2.48
N PHE A 77 4.74 -19.24 -2.86
CA PHE A 77 5.54 -20.10 -3.72
C PHE A 77 5.77 -21.46 -3.05
N ARG A 78 5.80 -22.52 -3.86
CA ARG A 78 5.94 -23.91 -3.39
C ARG A 78 7.15 -24.07 -2.49
N ASN A 79 6.95 -24.70 -1.32
CA ASN A 79 7.97 -24.97 -0.31
C ASN A 79 8.64 -23.70 0.26
N THR A 80 7.94 -22.57 0.26
CA THR A 80 8.38 -21.33 0.89
C THR A 80 7.23 -20.69 1.67
N ASP A 81 7.54 -19.67 2.46
CA ASP A 81 6.59 -18.75 3.08
C ASP A 81 6.48 -17.41 2.31
N ILE A 82 7.07 -17.31 1.12
CA ILE A 82 7.07 -16.11 0.29
C ILE A 82 5.75 -16.04 -0.47
N GLY A 83 4.98 -14.98 -0.26
CA GLY A 83 3.72 -14.75 -0.98
C GLY A 83 3.94 -14.51 -2.47
N THR A 84 2.99 -14.93 -3.30
CA THR A 84 3.10 -14.80 -4.77
C THR A 84 2.67 -13.44 -5.29
N ASP A 85 2.00 -12.62 -4.47
CA ASP A 85 1.55 -11.31 -4.92
C ASP A 85 2.70 -10.29 -4.89
N PHE A 86 2.72 -9.45 -5.92
CA PHE A 86 3.72 -8.41 -6.09
C PHE A 86 3.08 -7.06 -5.76
N HIS A 87 3.75 -6.26 -4.94
CA HIS A 87 3.25 -4.96 -4.52
C HIS A 87 4.13 -3.85 -5.09
N TYR A 88 3.71 -3.25 -6.20
CA TYR A 88 4.51 -2.21 -6.87
C TYR A 88 4.52 -0.89 -6.08
N TYR A 89 3.40 -0.51 -5.48
CA TYR A 89 3.28 0.72 -4.70
C TYR A 89 2.29 0.53 -3.55
N ASN A 90 2.25 1.52 -2.66
CA ASN A 90 1.26 1.66 -1.61
C ASN A 90 0.94 3.14 -1.39
N TRP A 91 -0.25 3.40 -0.89
CA TRP A 91 -0.76 4.73 -0.55
C TRP A 91 -1.57 4.63 0.75
N VAL A 92 -1.58 5.68 1.56
CA VAL A 92 -2.37 5.73 2.79
C VAL A 92 -3.58 6.63 2.59
N ASP A 93 -4.78 6.09 2.81
CA ASP A 93 -6.02 6.86 2.80
C ASP A 93 -6.16 7.69 4.09
N GLN A 94 -5.44 8.81 4.12
CA GLN A 94 -5.41 9.73 5.26
C GLN A 94 -6.77 10.36 5.59
N PHE A 95 -7.71 10.39 4.65
CA PHE A 95 -8.94 11.19 4.73
C PHE A 95 -10.23 10.37 4.55
N ASN A 96 -10.16 9.04 4.71
CA ASN A 96 -11.32 8.16 4.57
C ASN A 96 -12.05 8.35 3.22
N THR A 97 -11.27 8.42 2.16
CA THR A 97 -11.75 8.54 0.79
C THR A 97 -12.52 7.29 0.37
N LEU A 98 -12.05 6.11 0.75
CA LEU A 98 -12.68 4.85 0.37
C LEU A 98 -13.88 4.48 1.26
N GLY A 99 -13.99 5.08 2.44
CA GLY A 99 -15.05 4.77 3.42
C GLY A 99 -14.69 3.67 4.43
N LEU A 100 -13.42 3.24 4.48
CA LEU A 100 -12.93 2.20 5.40
C LEU A 100 -12.34 2.75 6.71
N GLY A 101 -12.22 4.07 6.86
CA GLY A 101 -11.56 4.72 8.00
C GLY A 101 -10.48 5.72 7.55
N GLU A 102 -10.02 6.55 8.48
CA GLU A 102 -8.85 7.40 8.25
C GLU A 102 -7.56 6.59 8.46
N ASN A 103 -6.49 7.00 7.75
CA ASN A 103 -5.17 6.36 7.81
C ASN A 103 -5.17 4.87 7.44
N ILE A 104 -6.04 4.46 6.51
CA ILE A 104 -6.05 3.08 6.02
C ILE A 104 -4.94 2.91 4.98
N PRO A 105 -3.87 2.15 5.26
CA PRO A 105 -2.83 1.88 4.28
C PRO A 105 -3.32 0.85 3.25
N ILE A 106 -3.07 1.14 1.98
CA ILE A 106 -3.52 0.33 0.84
C ILE A 106 -2.31 -0.04 -0.03
N ALA A 107 -2.04 -1.33 -0.15
CA ALA A 107 -1.03 -1.86 -1.07
C ALA A 107 -1.67 -2.24 -2.42
N ASN A 108 -0.93 -2.11 -3.51
CA ASN A 108 -1.35 -2.70 -4.78
C ASN A 108 -1.16 -4.22 -4.72
N GLY A 109 -2.20 -5.00 -5.03
CA GLY A 109 -2.08 -6.40 -5.39
C GLY A 109 -1.82 -6.52 -6.89
N SER A 110 -0.62 -6.11 -7.33
CA SER A 110 -0.31 -5.94 -8.75
C SER A 110 -0.38 -7.24 -9.54
N SER A 111 -0.13 -8.40 -8.91
CA SER A 111 -0.23 -9.72 -9.56
C SER A 111 -1.53 -10.44 -9.22
N SER A 112 -2.41 -9.83 -8.42
CA SER A 112 -3.65 -10.44 -7.93
C SER A 112 -4.90 -9.65 -8.35
N ASP A 113 -4.77 -8.74 -9.30
CA ASP A 113 -5.84 -7.89 -9.82
C ASP A 113 -6.63 -7.21 -8.70
N SER A 114 -5.93 -6.64 -7.72
CA SER A 114 -6.60 -6.04 -6.56
C SER A 114 -5.90 -4.84 -5.92
N LEU A 115 -6.64 -4.13 -5.08
CA LEU A 115 -6.10 -3.28 -4.03
C LEU A 115 -6.30 -3.98 -2.68
N LEU A 116 -5.32 -3.87 -1.80
CA LEU A 116 -5.28 -4.54 -0.50
C LEU A 116 -5.28 -3.48 0.60
N ALA A 117 -6.44 -3.20 1.16
CA ALA A 117 -6.58 -2.29 2.30
C ALA A 117 -6.38 -3.06 3.61
N LEU A 118 -5.44 -2.62 4.42
CA LEU A 118 -5.14 -3.19 5.72
C LEU A 118 -5.77 -2.31 6.80
N ASP A 119 -6.54 -2.90 7.70
CA ASP A 119 -6.87 -2.27 8.98
C ASP A 119 -5.67 -2.45 9.93
N PRO A 120 -4.97 -1.36 10.29
CA PRO A 120 -3.77 -1.45 11.10
C PRO A 120 -4.05 -1.83 12.57
N GLU A 121 -5.27 -1.61 13.06
CA GLU A 121 -5.66 -1.92 14.44
C GLU A 121 -5.94 -3.41 14.62
N THR A 122 -6.62 -4.02 13.64
CA THR A 122 -7.03 -5.43 13.70
C THR A 122 -6.07 -6.36 12.95
N GLY A 123 -5.31 -5.84 11.99
CA GLY A 123 -4.49 -6.62 11.07
C GLY A 123 -5.30 -7.31 9.96
N GLU A 124 -6.60 -6.99 9.83
CA GLU A 124 -7.48 -7.58 8.83
C GLU A 124 -7.34 -6.92 7.46
N TRP A 125 -7.52 -7.72 6.41
CA TRP A 125 -7.38 -7.27 5.03
C TRP A 125 -8.74 -7.20 4.33
N THR A 126 -9.04 -6.05 3.76
CA THR A 126 -10.11 -5.87 2.77
C THR A 126 -9.53 -5.91 1.36
N ILE A 127 -9.97 -6.88 0.56
CA ILE A 127 -9.47 -7.10 -0.80
C ILE A 127 -10.46 -6.55 -1.82
N LEU A 128 -10.03 -5.57 -2.61
CA LEU A 128 -10.82 -4.91 -3.64
C LEU A 128 -10.38 -5.45 -5.00
N ARG A 129 -11.03 -6.51 -5.46
CA ARG A 129 -10.64 -7.23 -6.68
C ARG A 129 -11.43 -6.74 -7.90
N VAL A 130 -10.73 -6.56 -9.02
CA VAL A 130 -11.34 -6.33 -10.33
C VAL A 130 -11.57 -7.69 -11.00
N PRO A 131 -12.80 -8.02 -11.43
CA PRO A 131 -13.10 -9.31 -12.03
C PRO A 131 -12.71 -9.37 -13.52
N TYR A 132 -12.35 -10.57 -13.97
CA TYR A 132 -12.26 -10.92 -15.39
C TYR A 132 -13.55 -10.52 -16.14
N PRO A 133 -13.50 -10.02 -17.39
CA PRO A 133 -12.34 -9.86 -18.28
C PRO A 133 -11.46 -8.63 -18.04
N GLN A 134 -11.76 -7.80 -17.05
CA GLN A 134 -10.96 -6.61 -16.80
C GLN A 134 -9.67 -7.01 -16.05
N GLY A 135 -8.55 -7.05 -16.77
CA GLY A 135 -7.23 -7.18 -16.16
C GLY A 135 -6.89 -5.96 -15.30
N PHE A 136 -6.17 -6.13 -14.19
CA PHE A 136 -5.88 -5.05 -13.26
C PHE A 136 -4.51 -5.18 -12.58
N HIS A 137 -3.46 -4.99 -13.37
CA HIS A 137 -2.08 -4.82 -12.89
C HIS A 137 -1.87 -3.43 -12.30
N SER A 138 -2.30 -3.20 -11.05
CA SER A 138 -2.20 -1.88 -10.42
C SER A 138 -0.77 -1.50 -10.02
N ARG A 139 -0.38 -0.25 -10.28
CA ARG A 139 0.94 0.30 -9.90
C ARG A 139 0.89 1.69 -9.25
N GLY A 140 -0.30 2.25 -9.14
CA GLY A 140 -0.53 3.54 -8.52
C GLY A 140 -1.99 3.67 -8.18
N LEU A 141 -2.27 4.40 -7.11
CA LEU A 141 -3.62 4.70 -6.65
C LEU A 141 -3.59 6.02 -5.88
N ASP A 142 -4.68 6.77 -5.98
CA ASP A 142 -4.91 7.97 -5.18
C ASP A 142 -6.39 8.13 -4.87
N GLY A 143 -6.66 8.75 -3.73
CA GLY A 143 -8.00 9.14 -3.32
C GLY A 143 -8.41 10.52 -3.85
N ARG A 144 -9.68 10.68 -4.20
CA ARG A 144 -10.29 11.98 -4.44
C ARG A 144 -11.64 12.09 -3.75
N ILE A 145 -11.85 13.21 -3.06
CA ILE A 145 -13.14 13.63 -2.49
C ILE A 145 -13.63 14.81 -3.33
N ASP A 146 -14.65 14.57 -4.14
CA ASP A 146 -15.33 15.57 -4.97
C ASP A 146 -16.31 16.41 -4.16
N ASP A 147 -17.06 15.76 -3.27
CA ASP A 147 -18.05 16.40 -2.40
C ASP A 147 -18.08 15.65 -1.05
N PRO A 148 -17.62 16.28 0.05
CA PRO A 148 -17.62 15.65 1.37
C PRO A 148 -19.03 15.34 1.89
N ASP A 149 -20.04 16.09 1.44
CA ASP A 149 -21.44 15.98 1.89
C ASP A 149 -22.25 14.96 1.08
N ALA A 150 -21.76 14.52 -0.08
CA ALA A 150 -22.42 13.52 -0.93
C ALA A 150 -22.16 12.05 -0.50
N GLY A 151 -21.64 11.84 0.72
CA GLY A 151 -21.40 10.51 1.28
C GLY A 151 -20.42 9.68 0.44
N TRP A 152 -20.73 8.40 0.22
CA TRP A 152 -19.88 7.47 -0.55
C TRP A 152 -19.78 7.81 -2.04
N LYS A 153 -20.75 8.56 -2.57
CA LYS A 153 -20.79 8.93 -4.00
C LYS A 153 -19.82 10.05 -4.35
N GLY A 154 -19.63 10.99 -3.42
CA GLY A 154 -18.76 12.15 -3.58
C GLY A 154 -17.28 11.85 -3.37
N ARG A 155 -16.89 10.58 -3.24
CA ARG A 155 -15.52 10.15 -3.00
C ARG A 155 -15.19 8.87 -3.76
N GLY A 156 -13.91 8.64 -4.02
CA GLY A 156 -13.46 7.39 -4.61
C GLY A 156 -11.95 7.28 -4.66
N VAL A 157 -11.47 6.04 -4.69
CA VAL A 157 -10.07 5.72 -4.96
C VAL A 157 -9.95 5.38 -6.44
N TYR A 158 -8.95 5.93 -7.09
CA TYR A 158 -8.68 5.73 -8.50
C TYR A 158 -7.33 5.04 -8.63
N ALA A 159 -7.30 3.93 -9.35
CA ALA A 159 -6.08 3.16 -9.56
C ALA A 159 -5.81 2.96 -11.04
N THR A 160 -4.53 3.03 -11.41
CA THR A 160 -4.09 2.85 -12.79
C THR A 160 -4.01 1.37 -13.15
N TYR A 161 -4.45 1.00 -14.35
CA TYR A 161 -3.99 -0.26 -14.93
C TYR A 161 -2.62 -0.06 -15.59
N GLY A 162 -1.56 -0.46 -14.89
CA GLY A 162 -0.18 -0.11 -15.23
C GLY A 162 0.67 -1.29 -15.72
N ALA A 163 0.13 -2.18 -16.55
CA ALA A 163 0.92 -3.27 -17.13
C ALA A 163 1.99 -2.72 -18.10
N ASP A 164 3.25 -3.16 -17.98
CA ASP A 164 4.34 -2.70 -18.87
C ASP A 164 4.07 -3.03 -20.34
N ALA A 165 3.60 -4.24 -20.60
CA ALA A 165 3.25 -4.71 -21.93
C ALA A 165 1.77 -4.50 -22.19
N ALA A 166 1.33 -3.24 -22.23
CA ALA A 166 -0.08 -2.87 -22.42
C ALA A 166 -0.72 -3.49 -23.67
N TRP A 167 0.06 -3.82 -24.71
CA TRP A 167 -0.44 -4.48 -25.93
C TRP A 167 -0.70 -6.00 -25.78
N HIS A 168 -0.33 -6.61 -24.65
CA HIS A 168 -0.63 -8.01 -24.31
C HIS A 168 -1.82 -8.16 -23.37
N VAL A 169 -2.48 -7.06 -23.01
CA VAL A 169 -3.68 -7.09 -22.17
C VAL A 169 -4.90 -7.49 -23.00
N GLU A 170 -6.00 -7.83 -22.34
CA GLU A 170 -7.26 -8.11 -23.02
C GLU A 170 -7.68 -6.88 -23.85
N GLY A 171 -8.02 -7.09 -25.13
CA GLY A 171 -8.19 -6.00 -26.11
C GLY A 171 -6.97 -5.74 -27.01
N GLY A 172 -5.78 -6.19 -26.62
CA GLY A 172 -4.57 -6.17 -27.46
C GLY A 172 -3.98 -4.76 -27.70
N PRO A 173 -3.20 -4.55 -28.78
CA PRO A 173 -2.47 -3.30 -29.03
C PRO A 173 -3.32 -2.03 -29.18
N VAL A 174 -4.65 -2.15 -29.30
CA VAL A 174 -5.59 -1.04 -29.48
C VAL A 174 -6.40 -0.73 -28.22
N GLU A 175 -6.21 -1.49 -27.14
CA GLU A 175 -6.89 -1.26 -25.87
C GLU A 175 -6.47 0.11 -25.29
N PRO A 176 -7.42 1.00 -24.97
CA PRO A 176 -7.10 2.26 -24.32
C PRO A 176 -6.59 2.04 -22.89
N GLY A 177 -5.81 2.99 -22.39
CA GLY A 177 -5.45 3.01 -20.96
C GLY A 177 -6.71 3.17 -20.10
N ASN A 178 -6.81 2.36 -19.06
CA ASN A 178 -7.98 2.34 -18.17
C ASN A 178 -7.62 2.83 -16.77
N LEU A 179 -8.55 3.57 -16.16
CA LEU A 179 -8.51 4.00 -14.77
C LEU A 179 -9.67 3.32 -14.04
N VAL A 180 -9.37 2.60 -12.97
CA VAL A 180 -10.39 1.89 -12.18
C VAL A 180 -10.79 2.75 -11.00
N LYS A 181 -12.08 3.07 -10.89
CA LYS A 181 -12.65 3.79 -9.73
C LYS A 181 -13.26 2.78 -8.75
N PHE A 182 -12.78 2.79 -7.51
CA PHE A 182 -13.36 2.07 -6.39
C PHE A 182 -14.22 3.00 -5.54
N GLN A 183 -15.43 2.55 -5.24
CA GLN A 183 -16.33 3.17 -4.26
C GLN A 183 -16.96 2.06 -3.41
N ILE A 184 -17.01 2.27 -2.10
CA ILE A 184 -17.64 1.33 -1.17
C ILE A 184 -18.89 1.98 -0.62
N ARG A 185 -20.01 1.25 -0.72
CA ARG A 185 -21.27 1.68 -0.12
C ARG A 185 -21.24 1.40 1.38
N PRO A 186 -21.84 2.25 2.23
CA PRO A 186 -21.94 1.98 3.66
C PRO A 186 -22.84 0.77 3.94
N ASP A 187 -23.82 0.51 3.07
CA ASP A 187 -24.70 -0.64 3.14
C ASP A 187 -25.20 -1.05 1.73
N PRO A 188 -25.75 -2.26 1.56
CA PRO A 188 -26.19 -2.76 0.25
C PRO A 188 -27.33 -1.95 -0.40
N LEU A 189 -28.12 -1.20 0.37
CA LEU A 189 -29.30 -0.45 -0.08
C LEU A 189 -29.00 1.04 -0.32
N ALA A 190 -27.79 1.51 -0.01
CA ALA A 190 -27.38 2.88 -0.28
C ALA A 190 -27.44 3.18 -1.80
N HIS A 191 -28.12 4.27 -2.17
CA HIS A 191 -28.44 4.61 -3.55
C HIS A 191 -28.02 6.00 -3.95
#